data_AF-A0A4D7DNZ6-F1
#
_entry.id   AF-A0A4D7DNZ6-F1
#
_cell.length_a   1.000
_cell.length_b   1.000
_cell.length_c   1.000
_cell.angle_alpha   90.00
_cell.angle_beta   90.00
_cell.angle_gamma   90.00
#
_symmetry.space_group_name_H-M   'P 1'
#
loop_
_entity.id
_entity.type
_entity.pdbx_description
1 polymer ?
#
loop_
_entity_poly.entity_id
_entity_poly.type
_entity_poly.pdbx_seq_one_letter_code
_entity_poly.pdbx_strand_id
1 'polypeptide(L)'
;MNEISIGAVGAAAIAGLVSLLGLVIGKEQKVSEFRQAWIDELRKCVVSYLVNINAICDALRLARAGRAIDDAALLANYKLLNEASHGITLRVNPSEEPAKALLKSMSEFESISQSNSNLTPEKIRELEKGFIDSSQKLLKFEWTRVKEGEANFVWTKRIVYVIILLMLALLAYAWFTEKKTERGAVSVPCFYLLQTNGNSCS
;
A
#
# COMPACT_ATOMS: atom_id res chain seq x y z
N MET A 1 -5.94 -48.71 9.08
CA MET A 1 -5.25 -47.41 8.92
C MET A 1 -5.83 -46.73 7.69
N ASN A 2 -6.24 -45.47 7.83
CA ASN A 2 -6.80 -44.56 6.81
C ASN A 2 -8.34 -44.48 6.70
N GLU A 3 -8.99 -44.05 7.79
CA GLU A 3 -10.23 -43.27 7.69
C GLU A 3 -9.86 -41.79 7.84
N ILE A 4 -9.25 -41.22 6.82
CA ILE A 4 -9.13 -39.76 6.76
C ILE A 4 -10.51 -39.25 6.37
N SER A 5 -11.25 -38.70 7.34
CA SER A 5 -12.53 -38.06 7.06
C SER A 5 -12.32 -36.98 6.01
N ILE A 6 -13.04 -37.08 4.89
CA ILE A 6 -13.06 -36.07 3.82
C ILE A 6 -13.36 -34.67 4.40
N GLY A 7 -14.15 -34.60 5.47
CA GLY A 7 -14.43 -33.36 6.19
C GLY A 7 -13.19 -32.76 6.87
N ALA A 8 -12.29 -33.58 7.41
CA ALA A 8 -11.05 -33.11 8.04
C ALA A 8 -10.07 -32.53 7.00
N VAL A 9 -9.97 -33.16 5.82
CA VAL A 9 -9.15 -32.64 4.70
C VAL A 9 -9.72 -31.32 4.20
N GLY A 10 -11.05 -31.23 4.03
CA GLY A 10 -11.73 -30.00 3.63
C GLY A 10 -11.51 -28.87 4.64
N ALA A 11 -11.67 -29.15 5.93
CA ALA A 11 -11.44 -28.17 6.99
C ALA A 11 -9.99 -27.65 7.02
N ALA A 12 -9.00 -28.55 6.87
CA ALA A 12 -7.58 -28.17 6.82
C ALA A 12 -7.25 -27.29 5.60
N ALA A 13 -7.83 -27.60 4.43
CA ALA A 13 -7.66 -26.79 3.23
C ALA A 13 -8.23 -25.37 3.39
N ILE A 14 -9.44 -25.26 3.96
CA ILE A 14 -10.07 -23.96 4.25
C ILE A 14 -9.22 -23.17 5.26
N ALA A 15 -8.79 -23.82 6.35
CA ALA A 15 -7.94 -23.19 7.37
C ALA A 15 -6.63 -22.67 6.76
N GLY A 16 -5.99 -23.45 5.88
CA GLY A 16 -4.78 -23.04 5.15
C GLY A 16 -5.01 -21.81 4.27
N LEU A 17 -6.13 -21.75 3.54
CA LEU A 17 -6.47 -20.59 2.70
C LEU A 17 -6.77 -19.34 3.53
N VAL A 18 -7.50 -19.47 4.63
CA VAL A 18 -7.76 -18.37 5.55
C VAL A 18 -6.44 -17.85 6.16
N SER A 19 -5.53 -18.75 6.53
CA SER A 19 -4.21 -18.37 7.02
C SER A 19 -3.39 -17.62 5.96
N LEU A 20 -3.37 -18.10 4.71
CA LEU A 20 -2.66 -17.44 3.61
C LEU A 20 -3.22 -16.05 3.34
N LEU A 21 -4.55 -15.92 3.35
CA LEU A 21 -5.25 -14.64 3.22
C LEU A 21 -4.85 -13.66 4.34
N GLY A 22 -4.85 -14.13 5.58
CA GLY A 22 -4.42 -13.31 6.73
C GLY A 22 -2.99 -12.80 6.57
N LEU A 23 -2.07 -13.64 6.11
CA LEU A 23 -0.68 -13.24 5.85
C LEU A 23 -0.57 -12.20 4.74
N VAL A 24 -1.28 -12.38 3.62
CA VAL A 24 -1.24 -11.41 2.52
C VAL A 24 -1.84 -10.07 2.96
N ILE A 25 -3.01 -10.08 3.58
CA ILE A 25 -3.65 -8.85 4.08
C ILE A 25 -2.73 -8.15 5.08
N GLY A 26 -2.13 -8.89 6.02
CA GLY A 26 -1.21 -8.35 7.01
C GLY A 26 0.03 -7.71 6.38
N LYS A 27 0.62 -8.36 5.38
CA LYS A 27 1.74 -7.79 4.61
C LYS A 27 1.34 -6.48 3.93
N GLU A 28 0.23 -6.47 3.19
CA GLU A 28 -0.21 -5.30 2.41
C GLU A 28 -0.58 -4.12 3.32
N GLN A 29 -1.24 -4.40 4.45
CA GLN A 29 -1.53 -3.39 5.47
C GLN A 29 -0.23 -2.77 5.99
N LYS A 30 0.76 -3.59 6.34
CA LYS A 30 2.06 -3.10 6.83
C LYS A 30 2.82 -2.30 5.79
N VAL A 31 2.81 -2.73 4.52
CA VAL A 31 3.42 -1.96 3.42
C VAL A 31 2.74 -0.60 3.27
N SER A 32 1.41 -0.53 3.33
CA SER A 32 0.68 0.74 3.27
C SER A 32 1.04 1.65 4.45
N GLU A 33 1.09 1.11 5.68
CA GLU A 33 1.53 1.83 6.88
C GLU A 33 2.95 2.40 6.73
N PHE A 34 3.90 1.62 6.20
CA PHE A 34 5.27 2.10 5.96
C PHE A 34 5.34 3.19 4.90
N ARG A 35 4.55 3.10 3.83
CA ARG A 35 4.49 4.16 2.81
C ARG A 35 3.87 5.45 3.36
N GLN A 36 2.81 5.35 4.16
CA GLN A 36 2.22 6.51 4.83
C GLN A 36 3.21 7.16 5.78
N ALA A 37 3.91 6.37 6.60
CA ALA A 37 4.97 6.86 7.48
C ALA A 37 6.09 7.57 6.69
N TRP A 38 6.50 7.02 5.54
CA TRP A 38 7.48 7.68 4.66
C TRP A 38 6.96 9.03 4.11
N ILE A 39 5.69 9.12 3.68
CA ILE A 39 5.07 10.38 3.22
C ILE A 39 5.01 11.40 4.36
N ASP A 40 4.64 10.97 5.57
CA ASP A 40 4.53 11.86 6.72
C ASP A 40 5.90 12.40 7.15
N GLU A 41 6.95 11.58 7.11
CA GLU A 41 8.32 12.05 7.33
C GLU A 41 8.77 13.03 6.24
N LEU A 42 8.45 12.76 4.96
CA LEU A 42 8.72 13.72 3.88
C LEU A 42 7.98 15.05 4.12
N ARG A 43 6.71 15.02 4.55
CA ARG A 43 5.94 16.22 4.88
C ARG A 43 6.59 17.00 6.02
N LYS A 44 7.10 16.33 7.06
CA LYS A 44 7.85 16.97 8.15
C LYS A 44 9.12 17.65 7.65
N CYS A 45 9.90 17.00 6.78
CA CYS A 45 11.09 17.62 6.18
C CYS A 45 10.72 18.85 5.34
N VAL A 46 9.66 18.79 4.52
CA VAL A 46 9.16 19.94 3.74
C VAL A 46 8.78 21.12 4.64
N VAL A 47 8.04 20.87 5.72
CA VAL A 47 7.65 21.92 6.67
C VAL A 47 8.89 22.48 7.38
N SER A 48 9.80 21.61 7.85
CA SER A 48 11.03 22.04 8.50
C SER A 48 11.89 22.90 7.58
N TYR A 49 12.01 22.52 6.30
CA TYR A 49 12.71 23.32 5.30
C TYR A 49 12.09 24.71 5.20
N LEU A 50 10.77 24.81 5.02
CA LEU A 50 10.04 26.08 4.90
C LEU A 50 10.07 26.94 6.19
N VAL A 51 10.09 26.34 7.37
CA VAL A 51 10.17 27.11 8.62
C VAL A 51 11.56 27.72 8.79
N ASN A 52 12.61 26.90 8.59
CA ASN A 52 13.99 27.36 8.78
C ASN A 52 14.41 28.38 7.73
N ILE A 53 13.93 28.24 6.49
CA ILE A 53 14.18 29.19 5.42
C ILE A 53 13.59 30.57 5.76
N ASN A 54 12.35 30.59 6.26
CA ASN A 54 11.67 31.82 6.65
C ASN A 54 12.33 32.47 7.86
N ALA A 55 12.76 31.65 8.84
CA ALA A 55 13.50 32.15 10.00
C ALA A 55 14.84 32.81 9.60
N ILE A 56 15.57 32.23 8.65
CA ILE A 56 16.80 32.83 8.10
C ILE A 56 16.50 34.14 7.38
N CYS A 57 15.47 34.17 6.52
CA CYS A 57 15.06 35.39 5.82
C CYS A 57 14.64 36.51 6.78
N ASP A 58 13.88 36.19 7.84
CA ASP A 58 13.48 37.15 8.86
C ASP A 58 14.67 37.66 9.68
N ALA A 59 15.60 36.78 10.05
CA ALA A 59 16.84 37.20 10.71
C ALA A 59 17.61 38.19 9.83
N LEU A 60 17.87 37.86 8.56
CA LEU A 60 18.56 38.75 7.62
C LEU A 60 17.86 40.11 7.44
N ARG A 61 16.52 40.11 7.42
CA ARG A 61 15.72 41.35 7.38
C ARG A 61 15.92 42.21 8.63
N LEU A 62 16.00 41.58 9.81
CA LEU A 62 16.26 42.27 11.07
C LEU A 62 17.68 42.86 11.13
N ALA A 63 18.71 42.16 10.62
CA ALA A 63 20.05 42.74 10.48
C ALA A 63 20.05 43.96 9.58
N ARG A 64 19.40 43.88 8.41
CA ARG A 64 19.29 45.02 7.48
C ARG A 64 18.58 46.22 8.11
N ALA A 65 17.65 45.98 9.04
CA ALA A 65 16.99 47.01 9.83
C ALA A 65 17.83 47.52 11.03
N GLY A 66 19.08 47.09 11.17
CA GLY A 66 20.00 47.54 12.22
C GLY A 66 19.76 46.88 13.58
N ARG A 67 18.97 45.79 13.66
CA ARG A 67 18.80 45.04 14.91
C ARG A 67 19.90 44.00 15.06
N ALA A 68 20.32 43.77 16.30
CA ALA A 68 21.23 42.68 16.63
C ALA A 68 20.58 41.33 16.30
N ILE A 69 21.30 40.49 15.58
CA ILE A 69 20.95 39.08 15.35
C ILE A 69 21.71 38.25 16.37
N ASP A 70 21.05 37.22 16.90
CA ASP A 70 21.72 36.13 17.57
C ASP A 70 22.33 35.18 16.53
N ASP A 71 23.64 35.29 16.30
CA ASP A 71 24.38 34.45 15.35
C ASP A 71 24.28 32.96 15.69
N ALA A 72 24.14 32.60 16.98
CA ALA A 72 23.99 31.21 17.40
C ALA A 72 22.63 30.64 16.97
N ALA A 73 21.56 31.43 17.12
CA ALA A 73 20.23 31.06 16.63
C ALA A 73 20.19 30.97 15.09
N LEU A 74 20.87 31.89 14.40
CA LEU A 74 20.98 31.85 12.93
C LEU A 74 21.70 30.58 12.46
N LEU A 75 22.83 30.24 13.08
CA LEU A 75 23.57 29.01 12.77
C LEU A 75 22.74 27.75 13.03
N ALA A 76 21.92 27.73 14.09
CA ALA A 76 21.01 26.62 14.38
C ALA A 76 19.98 26.44 13.26
N ASN A 77 19.38 27.51 12.75
CA ASN A 77 18.44 27.45 11.63
C ASN A 77 19.10 26.92 10.34
N TYR A 78 20.34 27.31 10.05
CA TYR A 78 21.07 26.75 8.91
C TYR A 78 21.31 25.24 9.05
N LYS A 79 21.66 24.75 10.25
CA LYS A 79 21.82 23.31 10.49
C LYS A 79 20.51 22.56 10.25
N LEU A 80 19.40 23.05 10.78
CA LEU A 80 18.09 22.44 10.60
C LEU A 80 17.59 22.52 9.15
N LEU A 81 17.90 23.62 8.44
CA LEU A 81 17.62 23.75 7.01
C LEU A 81 18.38 22.70 6.20
N ASN A 82 19.66 22.49 6.49
CA ASN A 82 20.49 21.49 5.82
C ASN A 82 20.01 20.06 6.12
N GLU A 83 19.65 19.79 7.37
CA GLU A 83 19.06 18.51 7.76
C GLU A 83 17.76 18.23 7.00
N ALA A 84 16.86 19.22 6.93
CA ALA A 84 15.62 19.12 6.16
C ALA A 84 15.89 18.94 4.66
N SER A 85 16.84 19.69 4.09
CA SER A 85 17.24 19.63 2.68
C SER A 85 17.76 18.23 2.29
N HIS A 86 18.68 17.69 3.08
CA HIS A 86 19.18 16.32 2.89
C HIS A 86 18.09 15.28 3.15
N GLY A 87 17.24 15.51 4.15
CA GLY A 87 16.10 14.66 4.46
C GLY A 87 15.12 14.52 3.30
N ILE A 88 14.84 15.61 2.57
CA ILE A 88 14.04 15.60 1.33
C ILE A 88 14.82 14.87 0.24
N THR A 89 16.05 15.30 -0.04
CA THR A 89 16.87 14.79 -1.16
C THR A 89 17.08 13.28 -1.10
N LEU A 90 17.29 12.71 0.09
CA LEU A 90 17.51 11.28 0.28
C LEU A 90 16.21 10.45 0.17
N ARG A 91 15.05 11.06 0.34
CA ARG A 91 13.76 10.36 0.26
C ARG A 91 13.19 10.38 -1.14
N VAL A 92 13.34 11.50 -1.86
CA VAL A 92 12.74 11.66 -3.18
C VAL A 92 13.57 11.01 -4.28
N ASN A 93 12.92 10.55 -5.34
CA ASN A 93 13.59 10.01 -6.52
C ASN A 93 13.83 11.12 -7.55
N PRO A 94 15.08 11.54 -7.83
CA PRO A 94 15.37 12.66 -8.75
C PRO A 94 14.98 12.42 -10.21
N SER A 95 14.68 11.17 -10.58
CA SER A 95 14.24 10.84 -11.95
C SER A 95 12.76 11.17 -12.20
N GLU A 96 11.96 11.32 -11.13
CA GLU A 96 10.52 11.58 -11.22
C GLU A 96 10.23 13.08 -11.39
N GLU A 97 9.35 13.43 -12.32
CA GLU A 97 9.03 14.83 -12.65
C GLU A 97 8.59 15.69 -11.43
N PRO A 98 7.69 15.23 -10.53
CA PRO A 98 7.32 16.01 -9.36
C PRO A 98 8.51 16.26 -8.40
N ALA A 99 9.42 15.30 -8.28
CA ALA A 99 10.60 15.43 -7.44
C ALA A 99 11.63 16.40 -8.06
N LYS A 100 11.83 16.35 -9.38
CA LYS A 100 12.68 17.32 -10.09
C LYS A 100 12.21 18.76 -9.88
N ALA A 101 10.90 19.00 -9.96
CA ALA A 101 10.34 20.33 -9.73
C ALA A 101 10.65 20.84 -8.31
N LEU A 102 10.51 19.99 -7.30
CA LEU A 102 10.83 20.34 -5.92
C LEU A 102 12.33 20.63 -5.72
N LEU A 103 13.19 19.74 -6.21
CA LEU A 103 14.65 19.89 -6.12
C LEU A 103 15.14 21.14 -6.85
N LYS A 104 14.53 21.46 -7.99
CA LYS A 104 14.81 22.69 -8.73
C LYS A 104 14.49 23.92 -7.87
N SER A 105 13.32 23.98 -7.24
CA SER A 105 12.95 25.08 -6.33
C SER A 105 13.92 25.21 -5.16
N MET A 106 14.43 24.10 -4.61
CA MET A 106 15.46 24.12 -3.57
C MET A 106 16.79 24.71 -4.08
N SER A 107 17.22 24.34 -5.30
CA SER A 107 18.44 24.87 -5.92
C SER A 107 18.35 26.37 -6.26
N GLU A 108 17.16 26.83 -6.69
CA GLU A 108 16.89 28.24 -6.97
C GLU A 108 17.01 29.08 -5.69
N PHE A 109 16.53 28.54 -4.57
CA PHE A 109 16.68 29.19 -3.27
C PHE A 109 18.14 29.29 -2.83
N GLU A 110 18.91 28.21 -2.98
CA GLU A 110 20.33 28.19 -2.61
C GLU A 110 21.13 29.21 -3.43
N SER A 111 20.89 29.29 -4.74
CA SER A 111 21.52 30.26 -5.63
C SER A 111 21.24 31.72 -5.22
N ILE A 112 20.00 32.01 -4.82
CA ILE A 112 19.61 33.35 -4.39
C ILE A 112 20.22 33.69 -3.02
N SER A 113 20.33 32.70 -2.13
CA SER A 113 20.98 32.86 -0.84
C SER A 113 22.47 33.18 -0.95
N GLN A 114 23.18 32.56 -1.90
CA GLN A 114 24.61 32.81 -2.12
C GLN A 114 24.88 34.19 -2.75
N SER A 115 23.96 34.69 -3.58
CA SER A 115 24.19 35.90 -4.37
C SER A 115 23.95 37.22 -3.62
N ASN A 116 23.42 37.19 -2.38
CA ASN A 116 23.21 38.29 -1.39
C ASN A 116 22.53 39.60 -1.86
N SER A 117 22.48 39.86 -3.16
CA SER A 117 22.13 41.13 -3.80
C SER A 117 20.66 41.23 -4.21
N ASN A 118 19.92 40.11 -4.21
CA ASN A 118 18.53 40.03 -4.69
C ASN A 118 17.55 39.33 -3.72
N LEU A 119 17.88 39.18 -2.43
CA LEU A 119 16.91 38.76 -1.41
C LEU A 119 15.93 39.93 -1.14
N THR A 120 14.92 40.07 -2.00
CA THR A 120 13.75 40.91 -1.71
C THR A 120 12.64 40.06 -1.10
N PRO A 121 11.79 40.62 -0.21
CA PRO A 121 10.66 39.90 0.36
C PRO A 121 9.73 39.30 -0.70
N GLU A 122 9.56 39.98 -1.83
CA GLU A 122 8.70 39.55 -2.93
C GLU A 122 9.25 38.29 -3.61
N LYS A 123 10.57 38.25 -3.84
CA LYS A 123 11.23 37.12 -4.49
C LYS A 123 11.28 35.88 -3.60
N ILE A 124 11.45 36.09 -2.28
CA ILE A 124 11.38 35.02 -1.30
C ILE A 124 9.97 34.40 -1.29
N ARG A 125 8.91 35.24 -1.28
CA ARG A 125 7.52 34.76 -1.34
C ARG A 125 7.21 34.00 -2.63
N GLU A 126 7.79 34.41 -3.76
CA GLU A 126 7.64 33.70 -5.03
C GLU A 126 8.27 32.29 -4.96
N LEU A 127 9.49 32.19 -4.42
CA LEU A 127 10.18 30.91 -4.22
C LEU A 127 9.44 30.01 -3.22
N GLU A 128 8.98 30.56 -2.10
CA GLU A 128 8.17 29.83 -1.12
C GLU A 128 6.92 29.25 -1.77
N LYS A 129 6.20 30.07 -2.57
CA LYS A 129 5.02 29.62 -3.28
C LYS A 129 5.34 28.51 -4.28
N GLY A 130 6.43 28.64 -5.04
CA GLY A 130 6.90 27.62 -5.98
C GLY A 130 7.28 26.32 -5.28
N PHE A 131 7.99 26.40 -4.16
CA PHE A 131 8.35 25.25 -3.33
C PHE A 131 7.12 24.55 -2.75
N ILE A 132 6.14 25.31 -2.25
CA ILE A 132 4.87 24.75 -1.72
C ILE A 132 4.10 24.04 -2.83
N ASP A 133 3.96 24.65 -4.01
CA ASP A 133 3.24 24.05 -5.13
C ASP A 133 3.91 22.75 -5.61
N SER A 134 5.23 22.75 -5.79
CA SER A 134 6.01 21.55 -6.13
C SER A 134 5.89 20.46 -5.05
N SER A 135 5.95 20.85 -3.76
CA SER A 135 5.78 19.93 -2.64
C SER A 135 4.38 19.29 -2.61
N GLN A 136 3.33 20.08 -2.84
CA GLN A 136 1.95 19.59 -2.88
C GLN A 136 1.74 18.62 -4.05
N LYS A 137 2.30 18.92 -5.23
CA LYS A 137 2.26 18.04 -6.40
C LYS A 137 2.95 16.70 -6.11
N LEU A 138 4.16 16.73 -5.52
CA LEU A 138 4.88 15.52 -5.13
C LEU A 138 4.10 14.71 -4.08
N LEU A 139 3.63 15.34 -3.01
CA LEU A 139 2.86 14.66 -1.96
C LEU A 139 1.56 14.06 -2.51
N LYS A 140 0.89 14.73 -3.45
CA LYS A 140 -0.32 14.20 -4.11
C LYS A 140 0.00 13.02 -5.03
N PHE A 141 1.10 13.09 -5.78
CA PHE A 141 1.58 11.99 -6.60
C PHE A 141 1.84 10.75 -5.75
N GLU A 142 2.58 10.91 -4.65
CA GLU A 142 2.89 9.84 -3.70
C GLU A 142 1.66 9.28 -3.00
N TRP A 143 0.74 10.16 -2.59
CA TRP A 143 -0.52 9.75 -1.99
C TRP A 143 -1.39 8.92 -2.94
N THR A 144 -1.40 9.28 -4.23
CA THR A 144 -2.12 8.52 -5.26
C THR A 144 -1.51 7.13 -5.41
N ARG A 145 -0.17 7.03 -5.43
CA ARG A 145 0.56 5.76 -5.44
C ARG A 145 0.24 4.87 -4.24
N VAL A 146 0.09 5.46 -3.04
CA VAL A 146 -0.32 4.72 -1.84
C VAL A 146 -1.77 4.24 -1.93
N LYS A 147 -2.67 5.06 -2.48
CA LYS A 147 -4.09 4.72 -2.64
C LYS A 147 -4.34 3.65 -3.70
N GLU A 148 -3.59 3.68 -4.79
CA GLU A 148 -3.65 2.66 -5.83
C GLU A 148 -3.19 1.29 -5.31
N GLY A 149 -2.41 1.28 -4.22
CA GLY A 149 -1.94 0.07 -3.55
C GLY A 149 -0.94 -0.71 -4.40
N GLU A 150 -0.54 -1.90 -3.94
CA GLU A 150 0.19 -2.83 -4.81
C GLU A 150 -0.78 -3.57 -5.73
N ALA A 151 -0.46 -3.68 -7.03
CA ALA A 151 -1.20 -4.49 -7.98
C ALA A 151 -1.40 -5.94 -7.48
N ASN A 152 -0.50 -6.41 -6.61
CA ASN A 152 -0.57 -7.68 -5.92
C ASN A 152 -1.85 -7.86 -5.10
N PHE A 153 -2.37 -6.83 -4.42
CA PHE A 153 -3.62 -6.95 -3.65
C PHE A 153 -4.82 -7.23 -4.56
N VAL A 154 -4.87 -6.57 -5.72
CA VAL A 154 -5.92 -6.80 -6.74
C VAL A 154 -5.83 -8.22 -7.28
N TRP A 155 -4.62 -8.71 -7.53
CA TRP A 155 -4.38 -10.08 -8.00
C TRP A 155 -4.69 -11.14 -6.94
N THR A 156 -4.26 -10.97 -5.69
CA THR A 156 -4.59 -11.92 -4.62
C THR A 156 -6.09 -12.01 -4.40
N LYS A 157 -6.81 -10.88 -4.41
CA LYS A 157 -8.27 -10.89 -4.33
C LYS A 157 -8.89 -11.72 -5.46
N ARG A 158 -8.42 -11.54 -6.70
CA ARG A 158 -8.88 -12.33 -7.87
C ARG A 158 -8.58 -13.82 -7.72
N ILE A 159 -7.36 -14.18 -7.31
CA ILE A 159 -6.95 -15.58 -7.09
C ILE A 159 -7.83 -16.25 -6.04
N VAL A 160 -8.11 -15.56 -4.93
CA VAL A 160 -8.95 -16.07 -3.86
C VAL A 160 -10.38 -16.30 -4.34
N TYR A 161 -10.96 -15.37 -5.10
CA TYR A 161 -12.26 -15.58 -5.72
C TYR A 161 -12.29 -16.80 -6.63
N VAL A 162 -11.25 -16.99 -7.45
CA VAL A 162 -11.13 -18.17 -8.33
C VAL A 162 -11.03 -19.46 -7.51
N ILE A 163 -10.23 -19.49 -6.45
CA ILE A 163 -10.08 -20.65 -5.56
C ILE A 163 -11.41 -21.00 -4.90
N ILE A 164 -12.15 -20.00 -4.38
CA ILE A 164 -13.47 -20.21 -3.77
C ILE A 164 -14.45 -20.79 -4.79
N LEU A 165 -14.51 -20.24 -6.01
CA LEU A 165 -15.37 -20.74 -7.07
C LEU A 165 -15.03 -22.18 -7.48
N LEU A 166 -13.75 -22.51 -7.60
CA LEU A 166 -13.30 -23.88 -7.88
C LEU A 166 -13.70 -24.83 -6.76
N MET A 167 -13.55 -24.41 -5.50
CA MET A 167 -13.95 -25.25 -4.35
C MET A 167 -15.46 -25.52 -4.34
N LEU A 168 -16.27 -24.50 -4.60
CA LEU A 168 -17.73 -24.65 -4.71
C LEU A 168 -18.12 -25.56 -5.88
N ALA A 169 -17.45 -25.42 -7.04
CA ALA A 169 -17.71 -26.26 -8.20
C ALA A 169 -17.35 -27.74 -7.94
N LEU A 170 -16.24 -28.00 -7.25
CA LEU A 170 -15.84 -29.35 -6.85
C LEU A 170 -16.83 -29.97 -5.86
N LEU A 171 -17.31 -29.20 -4.87
CA LEU A 171 -18.33 -29.66 -3.93
C LEU A 171 -19.65 -29.98 -4.64
N ALA A 172 -20.09 -29.12 -5.57
CA ALA A 172 -21.27 -29.37 -6.38
C ALA A 172 -21.10 -30.63 -7.24
N TYR A 173 -19.95 -30.78 -7.90
CA TYR A 173 -19.65 -31.97 -8.71
C TYR A 173 -19.69 -33.25 -7.87
N ALA A 174 -19.03 -33.27 -6.72
CA ALA A 174 -19.03 -34.42 -5.81
C ALA A 174 -20.46 -34.79 -5.40
N TRP A 175 -21.27 -33.80 -5.00
CA TRP A 175 -22.67 -34.01 -4.63
C TRP A 175 -23.53 -34.57 -5.78
N PHE A 176 -23.31 -34.10 -7.02
CA PHE A 176 -24.01 -34.64 -8.20
C PHE A 176 -23.59 -36.07 -8.53
N THR A 177 -22.30 -36.41 -8.36
CA THR A 177 -21.83 -37.79 -8.60
C THR A 177 -22.41 -38.78 -7.59
N GLU A 178 -22.49 -38.40 -6.31
CA GLU A 178 -23.08 -39.22 -5.26
C GLU A 178 -24.57 -39.53 -5.53
N LYS A 179 -25.36 -38.51 -5.90
CA LYS A 179 -26.76 -38.69 -6.32
C LYS A 179 -26.96 -39.59 -7.54
N LYS A 180 -25.96 -39.72 -8.40
CA LYS A 180 -26.03 -40.57 -9.60
C LYS A 180 -25.77 -42.02 -9.22
N THR A 181 -24.88 -42.26 -8.27
CA THR A 181 -24.60 -43.59 -7.70
C THR A 181 -25.82 -44.14 -6.95
N GLU A 182 -26.50 -43.33 -6.13
CA GLU A 182 -27.72 -43.76 -5.43
C GLU A 182 -28.88 -44.10 -6.38
N ARG A 183 -29.08 -43.32 -7.45
CA ARG A 183 -30.12 -43.63 -8.46
C ARG A 183 -29.82 -44.89 -9.28
N GLY A 184 -28.55 -45.23 -9.47
CA GLY A 184 -28.14 -46.47 -10.15
C GLY A 184 -28.30 -47.73 -9.29
N ALA A 185 -28.38 -47.60 -7.97
CA ALA A 185 -28.53 -48.73 -7.05
C ALA A 185 -30.00 -49.18 -6.82
N VAL A 186 -30.99 -48.42 -7.30
CA VAL A 186 -32.44 -48.67 -7.04
C VAL A 186 -33.09 -49.60 -8.08
N SER A 187 -32.36 -50.17 -9.04
CA SER A 187 -32.92 -51.15 -9.99
C SER A 187 -32.38 -52.56 -9.77
N VAL A 188 -32.79 -53.20 -8.68
CA VAL A 188 -32.94 -54.66 -8.68
C VAL A 188 -34.38 -54.94 -8.26
N PRO A 189 -35.32 -55.12 -9.20
CA PRO A 189 -36.62 -55.65 -8.83
C PRO A 189 -36.42 -57.08 -8.32
N CYS A 190 -36.56 -57.24 -7.01
CA CYS A 190 -36.78 -58.53 -6.36
C CYS A 190 -38.14 -59.04 -6.82
N PHE A 191 -38.17 -59.81 -7.91
CA PHE A 191 -39.37 -60.46 -8.41
C PHE A 191 -39.03 -61.86 -8.93
N TYR A 192 -39.15 -62.87 -8.05
CA TYR A 192 -39.90 -64.10 -8.28
C TYR A 192 -39.85 -64.97 -7.02
N LEU A 193 -40.80 -64.69 -6.12
CA LEU A 193 -41.36 -65.68 -5.20
C LEU A 193 -42.62 -66.25 -5.85
N LEU A 194 -42.84 -67.56 -5.66
CA LEU A 194 -44.03 -68.38 -5.98
C LEU A 194 -44.16 -68.72 -7.49
N GLN A 195 -44.43 -69.95 -7.95
CA GLN A 195 -45.17 -71.12 -7.46
C GLN A 195 -44.84 -72.23 -8.50
N THR A 196 -44.65 -73.51 -8.17
CA THR A 196 -45.72 -74.52 -8.26
C THR A 196 -45.41 -75.76 -7.39
N ASN A 197 -46.28 -75.98 -6.41
CA ASN A 197 -46.60 -77.33 -5.92
C ASN A 197 -47.38 -78.09 -7.00
N GLY A 198 -47.15 -79.41 -7.11
CA GLY A 198 -48.18 -80.35 -7.55
C GLY A 198 -47.76 -81.48 -8.51
N ASN A 199 -47.53 -82.67 -7.93
CA ASN A 199 -47.83 -84.04 -8.44
C ASN A 199 -47.14 -84.54 -9.73
N SER A 200 -46.89 -85.82 -10.01
CA SER A 200 -46.84 -87.14 -9.35
C SER A 200 -46.42 -88.10 -10.49
N CYS A 201 -45.59 -89.11 -10.25
CA CYS A 201 -45.81 -90.49 -10.75
C CYS A 201 -44.66 -91.43 -10.36
N SER A 202 -45.12 -92.58 -9.88
CA SER A 202 -44.56 -93.92 -9.65
C SER A 202 -43.19 -94.28 -10.22
#